data_AF-C0EI97-F1
#
_entry.id   AF-C0EI97-F1
#
_cell.length_a   1.000
_cell.length_b   1.000
_cell.length_c   1.000
_cell.angle_alpha   90.00
_cell.angle_beta   90.00
_cell.angle_gamma   90.00
#
_symmetry.space_group_name_H-M   'P 1'
#
loop_
_entity.id
_entity.type
_entity.pdbx_description
1 polymer ?
#
loop_
_entity_poly.entity_id
_entity_poly.type
_entity_poly.pdbx_seq_one_letter_code
_entity_poly.pdbx_strand_id
1 'polypeptide(L)'
;MAKGGAYKRAALCHFLIGQSGNDIHMEERGRISMQNQIHLSELAGVDITTVNKEDLVDVSGLAFDNTVPREQRAAQVLRKVKNPYCFRVGDMGVKLEFLDNAPPLQDCFSDFLQRKKSGL
;
A
#
# COMPACT_ATOMS: atom_id res chain seq x y z
N MET A 1 -20.71 -16.07 3.25
CA MET A 1 -19.41 -16.37 3.90
C MET A 1 -18.30 -16.31 2.86
N ALA A 2 -17.09 -15.87 3.27
CA ALA A 2 -15.87 -15.74 2.46
C ALA A 2 -15.83 -14.62 1.39
N LYS A 3 -15.82 -13.36 1.82
CA LYS A 3 -15.19 -12.29 1.01
C LYS A 3 -14.11 -11.48 1.75
N GLY A 4 -13.99 -11.59 3.07
CA GLY A 4 -13.09 -10.76 3.90
C GLY A 4 -11.60 -10.78 3.49
N GLY A 5 -11.07 -11.93 3.08
CA GLY A 5 -9.63 -12.08 2.79
C GLY A 5 -9.15 -11.51 1.44
N ALA A 6 -10.05 -11.12 0.54
CA ALA A 6 -9.69 -10.55 -0.76
C ALA A 6 -9.46 -9.02 -0.70
N TYR A 7 -10.04 -8.34 0.29
CA TYR A 7 -10.03 -6.87 0.35
C TYR A 7 -8.69 -6.27 0.79
N LYS A 8 -7.86 -7.02 1.55
CA LYS A 8 -6.50 -6.60 1.94
C LYS A 8 -5.53 -6.49 0.77
N ARG A 9 -5.66 -7.38 -0.23
CA ARG A 9 -4.78 -7.40 -1.42
C ARG A 9 -5.12 -6.25 -2.38
N ALA A 10 -6.39 -5.91 -2.46
CA ALA A 10 -6.91 -4.90 -3.36
C ALA A 10 -6.64 -3.47 -2.85
N ALA A 11 -6.66 -3.19 -1.54
CA ALA A 11 -6.64 -1.80 -1.03
C ALA A 11 -5.39 -0.99 -1.40
N LEU A 12 -4.19 -1.58 -1.27
CA LEU A 12 -2.95 -0.89 -1.64
C LEU A 12 -2.81 -0.76 -3.17
N CYS A 13 -3.19 -1.79 -3.93
CA CYS A 13 -3.25 -1.72 -5.39
C CYS A 13 -4.31 -0.73 -5.89
N HIS A 14 -5.47 -0.63 -5.25
CA HIS A 14 -6.49 0.38 -5.58
C HIS A 14 -6.01 1.79 -5.25
N PHE A 15 -5.32 1.97 -4.12
CA PHE A 15 -4.75 3.25 -3.74
C PHE A 15 -3.64 3.68 -4.71
N LEU A 16 -2.77 2.76 -5.12
CA LEU A 16 -1.62 3.06 -5.99
C LEU A 16 -1.92 2.98 -7.50
N ILE A 17 -2.91 2.20 -7.94
CA ILE A 17 -3.19 1.84 -9.36
C ILE A 17 -4.66 2.06 -9.73
N GLY A 18 -5.59 2.02 -8.78
CA GLY A 18 -7.03 2.15 -9.07
C GLY A 18 -7.70 0.97 -9.74
N GLN A 19 -7.12 -0.22 -9.67
CA GLN A 19 -7.65 -1.41 -10.34
C GLN A 19 -8.14 -2.47 -9.35
N SER A 20 -9.21 -3.16 -9.74
CA SER A 20 -9.97 -4.18 -8.97
C SER A 20 -9.36 -5.59 -8.92
N GLY A 21 -8.14 -5.78 -9.41
CA GLY A 21 -7.52 -7.09 -9.54
C GLY A 21 -6.44 -7.38 -8.49
N ASN A 22 -6.32 -8.65 -8.08
CA ASN A 22 -5.31 -9.14 -7.14
C ASN A 22 -3.93 -9.38 -7.76
N ASP A 23 -3.82 -9.34 -9.09
CA ASP A 23 -2.58 -9.60 -9.82
C ASP A 23 -2.17 -8.32 -10.57
N ILE A 24 -1.05 -7.71 -10.16
CA ILE A 24 -0.47 -6.62 -10.95
C ILE A 24 0.27 -7.27 -12.13
N HIS A 25 -0.41 -7.39 -13.27
CA HIS A 25 0.23 -7.82 -14.51
C HIS A 25 0.94 -6.62 -15.14
N MET A 26 2.27 -6.58 -15.02
CA MET A 26 3.12 -5.57 -15.66
C MET A 26 3.33 -5.96 -17.13
N GLU A 27 2.61 -5.35 -18.06
CA GLU A 27 2.88 -5.54 -19.50
C GLU A 27 3.98 -4.57 -19.95
N GLU A 28 5.24 -5.02 -19.89
CA GLU A 28 6.40 -4.28 -20.38
C GLU A 28 6.68 -4.63 -21.85
N ARG A 29 6.33 -3.73 -22.78
CA ARG A 29 6.93 -3.73 -24.12
C ARG A 29 8.39 -3.28 -24.01
N GLY A 30 9.30 -4.23 -23.89
CA GLY A 30 10.72 -4.02 -24.22
C GLY A 30 11.71 -4.58 -23.22
N ARG A 31 11.94 -5.90 -23.30
CA ARG A 31 13.17 -6.62 -22.93
C ARG A 31 13.89 -6.16 -21.63
N ILE A 32 13.45 -6.68 -20.48
CA ILE A 32 14.33 -7.27 -19.45
C ILE A 32 13.64 -8.52 -18.87
N SER A 33 14.40 -9.61 -18.80
CA SER A 33 14.02 -10.95 -18.34
C SER A 33 13.86 -11.04 -16.81
N MET A 34 13.08 -12.03 -16.35
CA MET A 34 12.75 -12.47 -14.97
C MET A 34 11.56 -11.78 -14.27
N GLN A 35 10.37 -12.39 -14.42
CA GLN A 35 9.22 -12.16 -13.54
C GLN A 35 9.50 -12.66 -12.11
N ASN A 36 9.97 -11.78 -11.22
CA ASN A 36 9.72 -11.98 -9.79
C ASN A 36 8.24 -11.67 -9.53
N GLN A 37 7.42 -12.70 -9.30
CA GLN A 37 6.08 -12.51 -8.78
C GLN A 37 6.20 -11.95 -7.36
N ILE A 38 5.66 -10.75 -7.11
CA ILE A 38 5.68 -10.13 -5.79
C ILE A 38 4.44 -10.59 -5.02
N HIS A 39 4.64 -11.41 -3.98
CA HIS A 39 3.56 -11.84 -3.09
C HIS A 39 3.24 -10.74 -2.06
N LEU A 40 2.29 -9.87 -2.39
CA LEU A 40 1.88 -8.75 -1.52
C LEU A 40 1.46 -9.18 -0.11
N SER A 41 0.93 -10.40 0.06
CA SER A 41 0.59 -10.96 1.37
C SER A 41 1.79 -11.15 2.29
N GLU A 42 2.95 -11.51 1.73
CA GLU A 42 4.18 -11.68 2.51
C GLU A 42 4.70 -10.31 2.96
N LEU A 43 4.69 -9.32 2.07
CA LEU A 43 5.06 -7.94 2.38
C LEU A 43 4.16 -7.33 3.46
N ALA A 44 2.85 -7.58 3.37
CA ALA A 44 1.86 -7.15 4.36
C ALA A 44 2.00 -7.88 5.70
N GLY A 45 2.50 -9.12 5.71
CA GLY A 45 2.67 -9.95 6.90
C GLY A 45 3.91 -9.61 7.75
N VAL A 46 4.81 -8.76 7.27
CA VAL A 46 6.03 -8.38 8.02
C VAL A 46 5.67 -7.71 9.34
N ASP A 47 6.12 -8.27 10.46
CA ASP A 47 6.04 -7.63 11.78
C ASP A 47 7.13 -6.55 11.89
N ILE A 48 6.72 -5.29 11.80
CA ILE A 48 7.65 -4.15 11.85
C ILE A 48 8.42 -4.05 13.16
N THR A 49 7.90 -4.61 14.26
CA THR A 49 8.55 -4.54 15.59
C THR A 49 9.83 -5.38 15.67
N THR A 50 9.98 -6.32 14.72
CA THR A 50 11.16 -7.18 14.59
C THR A 50 12.21 -6.65 13.61
N VAL A 51 11.93 -5.53 12.94
CA VAL A 51 12.79 -4.92 11.93
C VAL A 51 13.50 -3.71 12.53
N ASN A 52 14.82 -3.60 12.35
CA ASN A 52 15.52 -2.38 12.76
C ASN A 52 15.03 -1.21 11.90
N LYS A 53 14.78 -0.06 12.53
CA LYS A 53 14.30 1.14 11.83
C LYS A 53 15.22 1.51 10.67
N GLU A 54 16.53 1.40 10.87
CA GLU A 54 17.57 1.78 9.91
C GLU A 54 17.55 0.91 8.65
N ASP A 55 17.00 -0.31 8.75
CA ASP A 55 16.82 -1.23 7.61
C ASP A 55 15.56 -0.92 6.78
N LEU A 56 14.64 -0.09 7.31
CA LEU A 56 13.47 0.37 6.58
C LEU A 56 13.84 1.42 5.54
N VAL A 57 13.22 1.30 4.35
CA VAL A 57 13.39 2.28 3.28
C VAL A 57 12.80 3.63 3.70
N ASP A 58 13.61 4.68 3.63
CA ASP A 58 13.16 6.06 3.85
C ASP A 58 12.42 6.57 2.62
N VAL A 59 11.17 7.00 2.81
CA VAL A 59 10.34 7.57 1.76
C VAL A 59 10.10 9.07 1.93
N SER A 60 10.80 9.74 2.85
CA SER A 60 10.68 11.20 3.05
C SER A 60 10.95 12.02 1.78
N GLY A 61 11.85 11.56 0.92
CA GLY A 61 12.16 12.18 -0.38
C GLY A 61 11.41 11.56 -1.56
N LEU A 62 10.48 10.64 -1.33
CA LEU A 62 9.78 9.97 -2.42
C LEU A 62 8.76 10.90 -3.07
N ALA A 63 9.01 11.27 -4.33
CA ALA A 63 8.05 11.98 -5.16
C ALA A 63 7.38 11.03 -6.17
N PHE A 64 6.06 11.19 -6.30
CA PHE A 64 5.31 10.57 -7.39
C PHE A 64 5.54 11.34 -8.68
N ASP A 65 6.00 10.63 -9.72
CA ASP A 65 6.00 11.19 -11.06
C ASP A 65 4.59 11.08 -11.65
N ASN A 66 3.86 12.19 -11.60
CA ASN A 66 2.49 12.24 -12.09
C ASN A 66 2.38 12.19 -13.62
N THR A 67 3.50 12.28 -14.35
CA THR A 67 3.53 12.09 -15.81
C THR A 67 3.43 10.62 -16.20
N VAL A 68 3.73 9.71 -15.27
CA VAL A 68 3.64 8.26 -15.47
C VAL A 68 2.17 7.83 -15.42
N PRO A 69 1.71 6.96 -16.35
CA PRO A 69 0.36 6.39 -16.33
C PRO A 69 0.06 5.70 -15.00
N ARG A 70 -1.18 5.83 -14.53
CA ARG A 70 -1.61 5.33 -13.21
C ARG A 70 -1.31 3.84 -13.04
N GLU A 71 -1.47 3.08 -14.12
CA GLU A 71 -1.26 1.65 -14.20
C GLU A 71 0.19 1.24 -13.89
N GLN A 72 1.14 2.14 -14.18
CA GLN A 72 2.57 1.90 -13.98
C GLN A 72 3.09 2.44 -12.63
N ARG A 73 2.30 3.25 -11.92
CA ARG A 73 2.76 3.91 -10.69
C ARG A 73 3.02 2.93 -9.56
N ALA A 74 2.19 1.90 -9.36
CA ALA A 74 2.51 0.91 -8.33
C ALA A 74 3.79 0.14 -8.61
N ALA A 75 4.10 -0.13 -9.89
CA ALA A 75 5.38 -0.73 -10.26
C ALA A 75 6.55 0.11 -9.76
N GLN A 76 6.47 1.42 -9.98
CA GLN A 76 7.48 2.36 -9.53
C GLN A 76 7.57 2.45 -8.01
N VAL A 77 6.43 2.45 -7.31
CA VAL A 77 6.39 2.44 -5.85
C VAL A 77 7.02 1.16 -5.30
N LEU A 78 6.64 -0.01 -5.81
CA LEU A 78 7.22 -1.28 -5.39
C LEU A 78 8.73 -1.32 -5.64
N ARG A 79 9.20 -0.82 -6.79
CA ARG A 79 10.64 -0.73 -7.09
C ARG A 79 11.39 0.21 -6.14
N LYS A 80 10.81 1.37 -5.82
CA LYS A 80 11.47 2.39 -4.97
C LYS A 80 11.40 2.06 -3.48
N VAL A 81 10.24 1.61 -3.01
CA VAL A 81 9.94 1.41 -1.58
C VAL A 81 10.26 -0.01 -1.11
N LYS A 82 10.39 -0.98 -2.03
CA LYS A 82 10.57 -2.42 -1.78
C LYS A 82 9.38 -3.06 -1.05
N ASN A 83 9.12 -2.65 0.19
CA ASN A 83 7.95 -3.04 0.95
C ASN A 83 7.05 -1.81 1.23
N PRO A 84 5.96 -1.59 0.47
CA PRO A 84 5.08 -0.47 0.68
C PRO A 84 4.21 -0.58 1.94
N TYR A 85 4.24 -1.71 2.67
CA TYR A 85 3.55 -1.89 3.94
C TYR A 85 4.44 -1.56 5.15
N CYS A 86 5.77 -1.57 5.02
CA CYS A 86 6.72 -1.29 6.09
C CYS A 86 7.84 -0.38 5.56
N PHE A 87 7.83 0.88 5.96
CA PHE A 87 8.81 1.90 5.53
C PHE A 87 9.06 2.89 6.65
N ARG A 88 9.95 3.86 6.45
CA ARG A 88 10.13 4.98 7.39
C ARG A 88 10.02 6.34 6.71
N VAL A 89 9.70 7.36 7.49
CA VAL A 89 9.76 8.77 7.09
C VAL A 89 10.64 9.49 8.09
N GLY A 90 11.89 9.78 7.70
CA GLY A 90 12.92 10.23 8.63
C GLY A 90 13.09 9.20 9.76
N ASP A 91 12.86 9.61 11.01
CA ASP A 91 12.99 8.77 12.20
C ASP A 91 11.73 7.98 12.59
N MET A 92 10.65 8.11 11.83
CA MET A 92 9.38 7.43 12.13
C MET A 92 9.24 6.16 11.29
N GLY A 93 9.21 4.99 11.93
CA GLY A 93 8.80 3.73 11.30
C GLY A 93 7.29 3.69 11.10
N VAL A 94 6.84 3.25 9.93
CA VAL A 94 5.44 3.21 9.51
C VAL A 94 5.08 1.81 9.05
N LYS A 95 4.03 1.25 9.67
CA LYS A 95 3.37 0.02 9.25
C LYS A 95 1.97 0.35 8.74
N LEU A 96 1.64 -0.11 7.54
CA LEU A 96 0.30 -0.01 6.98
C LEU A 96 -0.44 -1.33 7.16
N GLU A 97 -1.64 -1.24 7.73
CA GLU A 97 -2.55 -2.37 7.93
C GLU A 97 -3.97 -1.98 7.52
N PHE A 98 -4.70 -2.95 6.99
CA PHE A 98 -6.09 -2.79 6.59
C PHE A 98 -6.93 -3.82 7.34
N LEU A 99 -8.00 -3.37 7.99
CA LEU A 99 -8.96 -4.28 8.62
C LEU A 99 -9.81 -4.94 7.53
N ASP A 100 -10.01 -6.26 7.62
CA ASP A 100 -10.77 -7.05 6.62
C ASP A 100 -12.23 -6.58 6.47
N ASN A 101 -12.80 -6.00 7.53
CA ASN A 101 -14.19 -5.56 7.60
C ASN A 101 -14.28 -4.11 8.11
N ALA A 102 -13.30 -3.26 7.78
CA ALA A 102 -13.37 -1.84 8.12
C ALA A 102 -14.55 -1.16 7.41
N PRO A 103 -15.21 -0.17 8.05
CA PRO A 103 -16.11 0.70 7.33
C PRO A 103 -15.35 1.45 6.22
N PRO A 104 -16.02 1.83 5.12
CA PRO A 104 -15.47 2.75 4.13
C PRO A 104 -14.88 4.00 4.79
N LEU A 105 -13.81 4.56 4.20
CA LEU A 105 -13.19 5.79 4.71
C LEU A 105 -14.21 6.92 4.89
N GLN A 106 -15.21 7.01 4.00
CA GLN A 106 -16.27 8.00 4.05
C GLN A 106 -17.11 7.90 5.32
N ASP A 107 -17.46 6.68 5.73
CA ASP A 107 -18.23 6.42 6.95
C ASP A 107 -17.38 6.74 8.18
N CYS A 108 -16.14 6.23 8.22
CA CYS A 108 -15.18 6.54 9.28
C CYS A 108 -14.96 8.06 9.45
N PHE A 109 -14.83 8.78 8.34
CA PHE A 109 -14.59 10.23 8.35
C PHE A 109 -15.84 11.01 8.76
N SER A 110 -17.01 10.58 8.30
CA SER A 110 -18.29 11.17 8.70
C SER A 110 -18.54 11.01 10.20
N ASP A 111 -18.33 9.80 10.73
CA ASP A 111 -18.45 9.50 12.15
C ASP A 111 -17.49 10.35 13.00
N PHE A 112 -16.24 10.48 12.56
CA PHE A 112 -15.25 11.33 13.22
C PHE A 112 -15.71 12.79 13.28
N LEU A 113 -16.15 13.37 12.15
CA LEU A 113 -16.62 14.75 12.10
C LEU A 113 -17.87 14.97 12.96
N GLN A 114 -18.79 14.00 13.02
CA GLN A 114 -19.96 14.08 13.88
C GLN A 114 -19.58 14.11 15.36
N ARG A 115 -18.65 13.24 15.81
CA ARG A 115 -18.16 13.24 17.20
C ARG A 115 -17.47 14.56 17.55
N LYS A 116 -16.62 15.07 16.66
CA LYS A 116 -15.98 16.38 16.83
C LYS A 116 -16.99 17.51 16.94
N LYS A 117 -18.08 17.47 16.16
CA LYS A 117 -19.17 18.45 16.24
C LYS A 117 -19.95 18.35 17.55
N SER A 118 -20.15 17.14 18.08
CA SER A 118 -20.90 16.92 19.33
C SER A 118 -20.07 17.15 20.60
N GLY A 119 -18.79 17.53 20.48
CA GLY A 119 -17.92 17.78 21.63
C GLY A 119 -17.44 16.53 22.37
N LEU A 120 -17.51 15.37 21.72
CA LEU A 120 -16.88 14.12 22.17
C LEU A 120 -15.45 14.00 21.64
#